data_AF-Q8ZVE3-F1
#
_entry.id   AF-Q8ZVE3-F1
#
_cell.length_a   1.000
_cell.length_b   1.000
_cell.length_c   1.000
_cell.angle_alpha   90.00
_cell.angle_beta   90.00
_cell.angle_gamma   90.00
#
_symmetry.space_group_name_H-M   'P 1'
#
loop_
_entity.id
_entity.type
_entity.pdbx_description
1 polymer ?
#
loop_
_entity_poly.entity_id
_entity_poly.type
_entity_poly.pdbx_seq_one_letter_code
_entity_poly.pdbx_strand_id
1 'polypeptide(L)'
;MAVIPLERLRKALEEVGGQIWFFIDLEPFRTVYTLALCGGNPCVVISGQDMSPVQLTLEEYLKIENNQKRLASLEYTIHYLLNKIYGDSGGHSVN
;
A
#
# COMPACT_ATOMS: atom_id res chain seq x y z
N MET A 1 7.92 11.03 -5.36
CA MET A 1 7.48 9.65 -5.56
C MET A 1 7.73 9.23 -7.00
N ALA A 2 8.37 8.09 -7.21
CA ALA A 2 8.55 7.52 -8.54
C ALA A 2 7.22 7.04 -9.14
N VAL A 3 7.19 6.76 -10.45
CA VAL A 3 6.02 6.16 -11.11
C VAL A 3 5.74 4.79 -10.50
N ILE A 4 4.53 4.60 -9.95
CA ILE A 4 4.12 3.32 -9.34
C ILE A 4 3.69 2.35 -10.46
N PRO A 5 4.32 1.16 -10.59
CA PRO A 5 3.93 0.18 -11.59
C PRO A 5 2.66 -0.56 -11.15
N LEU A 6 1.48 0.01 -11.44
CA LEU A 6 0.18 -0.45 -10.91
C LEU A 6 -0.11 -1.94 -11.16
N GLU A 7 0.23 -2.48 -12.34
CA GLU A 7 0.03 -3.91 -12.62
C GLU A 7 0.90 -4.82 -11.75
N ARG A 8 2.17 -4.43 -11.55
CA ARG A 8 3.09 -5.17 -10.68
C ARG A 8 2.65 -5.08 -9.24
N LEU A 9 2.17 -3.91 -8.82
CA LEU A 9 1.64 -3.69 -7.48
C LEU A 9 0.36 -4.50 -7.23
N ARG A 10 -0.55 -4.56 -8.21
CA ARG A 10 -1.76 -5.42 -8.15
C ARG A 10 -1.37 -6.87 -7.86
N LYS A 11 -0.49 -7.44 -8.68
CA LYS A 11 0.01 -8.80 -8.49
C LYS A 11 0.68 -8.98 -7.13
N ALA A 12 1.53 -8.05 -6.72
CA ALA A 12 2.20 -8.14 -5.43
C ALA A 12 1.22 -8.09 -4.23
N LEU A 13 0.12 -7.36 -4.37
CA LEU A 13 -0.97 -7.37 -3.40
C LEU A 13 -1.73 -8.69 -3.41
N GLU A 14 -2.03 -9.26 -4.58
CA GLU A 14 -2.66 -10.59 -4.71
C GLU A 14 -1.85 -11.66 -3.95
N GLU A 15 -0.53 -11.65 -4.09
CA GLU A 15 0.39 -12.58 -3.40
C GLU A 15 0.39 -12.48 -1.87
N VAL A 16 -0.04 -11.34 -1.29
CA VAL A 16 -0.13 -11.14 0.16
C VAL A 16 -1.57 -11.17 0.69
N GLY A 17 -2.52 -11.68 -0.10
CA GLY A 17 -3.93 -11.81 0.31
C GLY A 17 -4.79 -10.59 -0.01
N GLY A 18 -4.35 -9.75 -0.95
CA GLY A 18 -5.11 -8.63 -1.51
C GLY A 18 -5.08 -7.34 -0.69
N GLN A 19 -4.44 -7.33 0.47
CA GLN A 19 -4.32 -6.15 1.32
C GLN A 19 -3.13 -6.19 2.29
N ILE A 20 -2.62 -5.02 2.67
CA ILE A 20 -1.59 -4.85 3.70
C ILE A 20 -1.78 -3.52 4.43
N TRP A 21 -1.64 -3.52 5.76
CA TRP A 21 -1.61 -2.28 6.53
C TRP A 21 -0.29 -1.57 6.32
N PHE A 22 -0.32 -0.30 5.94
CA PHE A 22 0.89 0.51 5.79
C PHE A 22 1.03 1.57 6.87
N PHE A 23 -0.04 1.97 7.56
CA PHE A 23 0.06 2.97 8.62
C PHE A 23 -1.07 2.80 9.64
N ILE A 24 -0.77 3.12 10.90
CA ILE A 24 -1.76 3.18 11.97
C ILE A 24 -1.57 4.51 12.70
N ASP A 25 -2.62 5.31 12.74
CA ASP A 25 -2.73 6.45 13.64
C ASP A 25 -3.45 6.00 14.92
N LEU A 26 -2.93 6.36 16.09
CA LEU A 26 -3.48 5.91 17.37
C LEU A 26 -4.29 7.00 18.09
N GLU A 27 -4.12 8.27 17.69
CA GLU A 27 -4.75 9.41 18.35
C GLU A 27 -5.38 10.37 17.33
N PRO A 28 -6.56 10.97 17.62
CA PRO A 28 -7.42 10.77 18.79
C PRO A 28 -8.25 9.47 18.73
N PHE A 29 -8.37 8.86 17.56
CA PHE A 29 -9.03 7.57 17.35
C PHE A 29 -8.15 6.67 16.49
N ARG A 30 -8.16 5.36 16.79
CA ARG A 30 -7.41 4.39 16.01
C ARG A 30 -7.88 4.40 14.56
N THR A 31 -6.99 4.79 13.66
CA THR A 31 -7.23 4.84 12.22
C THR A 31 -6.20 3.99 11.50
N VAL A 32 -6.65 2.99 10.75
CA VAL A 32 -5.80 2.07 10.01
C VAL A 32 -5.86 2.44 8.53
N TYR A 33 -4.68 2.60 7.93
CA TYR A 33 -4.51 2.84 6.51
C TYR A 33 -3.99 1.56 5.86
N THR A 34 -4.76 1.09 4.88
CA THR A 34 -4.54 -0.19 4.22
C THR A 34 -4.34 0.05 2.74
N LEU A 35 -3.30 -0.55 2.16
CA LEU A 35 -3.16 -0.68 0.72
C LEU A 35 -3.85 -1.97 0.31
N ALA A 36 -4.87 -1.90 -0.55
CA ALA A 36 -5.73 -3.04 -0.87
C ALA A 36 -6.10 -3.09 -2.36
N LEU A 37 -6.83 -4.14 -2.75
CA LEU A 37 -7.46 -4.26 -4.07
C LEU A 37 -8.95 -3.90 -3.98
N CYS A 38 -9.30 -2.70 -4.45
CA CYS A 38 -10.69 -2.27 -4.60
C CYS A 38 -11.16 -2.55 -6.04
N GLY A 39 -12.06 -3.52 -6.22
CA GLY A 39 -12.49 -3.93 -7.57
C GLY A 39 -11.33 -4.40 -8.45
N GLY A 40 -10.31 -5.03 -7.84
CA GLY A 40 -9.10 -5.51 -8.53
C GLY A 40 -8.01 -4.46 -8.76
N ASN A 41 -8.22 -3.19 -8.38
CA ASN A 41 -7.23 -2.13 -8.56
C ASN A 41 -6.61 -1.70 -7.22
N PRO A 42 -5.30 -1.40 -7.17
CA PRO A 42 -4.67 -0.84 -5.97
C PRO A 42 -5.35 0.44 -5.48
N CYS A 43 -5.76 0.44 -4.21
CA CYS A 43 -6.46 1.52 -3.54
C CYS A 43 -5.97 1.68 -2.10
N VAL A 44 -6.28 2.82 -1.49
CA VAL A 44 -6.12 3.03 -0.06
C VAL A 44 -7.49 2.95 0.62
N VAL A 45 -7.58 2.08 1.63
CA VAL A 45 -8.74 1.98 2.52
C VAL A 45 -8.37 2.57 3.87
N ILE A 46 -9.16 3.53 4.34
CA ILE A 46 -8.97 4.22 5.62
C ILE A 46 -10.14 3.82 6.53
N SER A 47 -9.82 3.15 7.64
CA SER A 47 -10.82 2.66 8.59
C SER A 47 -10.52 3.20 9.99
N GLY A 48 -11.44 3.99 10.53
CA GLY A 48 -11.40 4.50 11.90
C GLY A 48 -12.40 3.78 12.81
N GLN A 49 -12.16 3.79 14.12
CA GLN A 49 -13.02 3.13 15.12
C GLN A 49 -14.50 3.54 15.05
N ASP A 50 -14.80 4.79 14.67
CA ASP A 50 -16.16 5.35 14.59
C ASP A 50 -16.47 5.96 13.22
N MET A 51 -15.81 5.47 12.16
CA MET A 51 -15.97 6.01 10.81
C MET A 51 -16.32 4.91 9.81
N SER A 52 -17.20 5.24 8.86
CA SER A 52 -17.38 4.39 7.67
C SER A 52 -16.04 4.32 6.91
N PRO A 53 -15.61 3.12 6.47
CA PRO A 53 -14.38 2.99 5.70
C PRO A 53 -14.43 3.85 4.44
N VAL A 54 -13.37 4.62 4.22
CA VAL A 54 -13.19 5.42 3.00
C VAL A 54 -12.29 4.65 2.05
N GLN A 55 -12.71 4.49 0.80
CA GLN A 55 -11.90 3.89 -0.25
C GLN A 55 -11.52 4.97 -1.26
N LEU A 56 -10.23 5.08 -1.54
CA LEU A 56 -9.68 6.01 -2.52
C LEU A 56 -8.81 5.21 -3.48
N THR A 57 -8.90 5.49 -4.77
CA THR A 57 -7.86 5.04 -5.69
C THR A 57 -6.50 5.56 -5.22
N LEU A 58 -5.43 4.88 -5.60
CA LEU A 58 -4.10 5.31 -5.22
C LEU A 58 -3.79 6.74 -5.72
N GLU A 59 -4.30 7.09 -6.90
CA GLU A 59 -4.18 8.44 -7.46
C GLU A 59 -4.92 9.49 -6.61
N GLU A 60 -6.18 9.23 -6.24
CA GLU A 60 -6.96 10.15 -5.40
C GLU A 60 -6.31 10.36 -4.04
N TYR A 61 -5.85 9.29 -3.39
CA TYR A 61 -5.16 9.38 -2.11
C TYR A 61 -3.91 10.26 -2.20
N LEU A 62 -3.09 10.07 -3.24
CA LEU A 62 -1.86 10.85 -3.44
C LEU A 62 -2.12 12.33 -3.78
N LYS A 63 -3.29 12.67 -4.32
CA LYS A 63 -3.68 14.07 -4.58
C LYS A 63 -4.06 14.81 -3.30
N ILE A 64 -4.65 14.12 -2.32
CA ILE A 64 -5.20 14.76 -1.11
C ILE A 64 -4.30 14.61 0.13
N GLU A 65 -3.49 13.55 0.19
CA GLU A 65 -2.66 13.28 1.35
C GLU A 65 -1.45 14.22 1.40
N ASN A 66 -1.25 14.86 2.54
CA ASN A 66 -0.16 15.81 2.78
C ASN A 66 0.74 15.41 3.96
N ASN A 67 0.33 14.41 4.75
CA ASN A 67 1.12 13.91 5.87
C ASN A 67 2.29 13.09 5.37
N GLN A 68 3.49 13.63 5.55
CA GLN A 68 4.74 13.03 5.07
C GLN A 68 5.01 11.64 5.68
N LYS A 69 4.58 11.39 6.92
CA LYS A 69 4.76 10.07 7.55
C LYS A 69 3.90 9.01 6.87
N ARG A 70 2.66 9.35 6.53
CA ARG A 70 1.73 8.43 5.84
C ARG A 70 2.18 8.17 4.40
N LEU A 71 2.65 9.20 3.70
CA LEU A 71 3.21 9.05 2.35
C LEU A 71 4.47 8.19 2.35
N ALA A 72 5.41 8.44 3.27
CA ALA A 72 6.64 7.65 3.39
C ALA A 72 6.34 6.19 3.74
N SER A 73 5.36 5.94 4.61
CA SER A 73 4.95 4.57 4.97
C SER A 73 4.28 3.84 3.81
N LEU A 74 3.47 4.54 3.01
CA LEU A 74 2.89 3.99 1.78
C LEU A 74 3.99 3.65 0.77
N GLU A 75 4.92 4.57 0.51
CA GLU A 75 6.04 4.36 -0.40
C GLU A 75 6.91 3.18 0.03
N TYR A 76 7.27 3.12 1.32
CA TYR A 76 7.99 1.98 1.89
C TYR A 76 7.26 0.66 1.65
N THR A 77 5.95 0.63 1.91
CA THR A 77 5.14 -0.58 1.76
C THR A 77 5.06 -1.03 0.30
N ILE A 78 4.89 -0.10 -0.64
CA ILE A 78 4.91 -0.40 -2.08
C ILE A 78 6.27 -0.96 -2.49
N HIS A 79 7.37 -0.34 -2.08
CA HIS A 79 8.71 -0.84 -2.36
C HIS A 79 8.97 -2.22 -1.74
N TYR A 80 8.54 -2.43 -0.50
CA TYR A 80 8.63 -3.72 0.18
C TYR A 80 7.89 -4.81 -0.62
N LEU A 81 6.64 -4.56 -1.03
CA LEU A 81 5.85 -5.50 -1.82
C LEU A 81 6.51 -5.83 -3.16
N LEU A 82 6.95 -4.80 -3.90
CA LEU A 82 7.59 -5.00 -5.19
C LEU A 82 8.92 -5.74 -5.05
N ASN A 83 9.73 -5.42 -4.05
CA ASN A 83 11.00 -6.10 -3.82
C ASN A 83 10.80 -7.55 -3.35
N LYS A 84 9.81 -7.81 -2.49
CA LYS A 84 9.51 -9.16 -2.02
C LYS A 84 9.13 -10.10 -3.17
N ILE A 85 8.38 -9.60 -4.15
CA ILE A 85 7.84 -10.43 -5.24
C ILE A 85 8.77 -10.45 -6.47
N TYR A 86 9.44 -9.36 -6.78
CA TYR A 86 10.25 -9.22 -7.99
C TYR A 86 11.74 -9.07 -7.75
N GLY A 87 12.16 -8.76 -6.51
CA GLY A 87 13.55 -8.49 -6.16
C GLY A 87 14.42 -9.74 -6.04
N ASP A 88 13.85 -10.94 -5.94
CA ASP A 88 14.59 -12.19 -5.71
C ASP A 88 15.05 -12.90 -7.01
N SER A 89 15.08 -12.19 -8.14
CA SER A 89 15.50 -12.74 -9.44
C SER A 89 17.03 -12.92 -9.59
N GLY A 90 17.81 -12.87 -8.50
CA GLY A 90 19.28 -12.72 -8.57
C GLY A 90 20.12 -13.53 -7.56
N GLY A 91 19.57 -14.60 -6.98
CA GLY A 91 20.18 -15.28 -5.82
C GLY A 91 20.43 -16.78 -5.95
N HIS A 92 20.79 -17.32 -7.11
CA HIS A 92 21.37 -18.66 -7.22
C HIS A 92 22.28 -18.78 -8.47
N SER A 93 23.48 -18.21 -8.38
CA SER A 93 24.64 -18.74 -9.10
C SER A 93 25.61 -19.28 -8.07
N VAL A 94 25.41 -20.54 -7.69
CA VAL A 94 26.50 -21.38 -7.19
C VAL A 94 27.24 -21.85 -8.43
N ASN A 95 28.44 -21.31 -8.64
CA ASN A 95 29.57 -21.96 -9.30
C ASN A 95 30.85 -21.24 -8.88
#